data_AF-A0A2G6B5Q5-F1
#
_entry.id   AF-A0A2G6B5Q5-F1
#
_cell.length_a   1.000
_cell.length_b   1.000
_cell.length_c   1.000
_cell.angle_alpha   90.00
_cell.angle_beta   90.00
_cell.angle_gamma   90.00
#
_symmetry.space_group_name_H-M   'P 1'
#
loop_
_entity.id
_entity.type
_entity.pdbx_description
1 polymer ?
#
loop_
_entity_poly.entity_id
_entity_poly.type
_entity_poly.pdbx_seq_one_letter_code
_entity_poly.pdbx_strand_id
1 'polypeptide(L)'
;MKKWWLLPALAVFLAACGSNQEAKPVEDEDISVDEIEPEEEPAEPEVAEPTDTEESSEEALEEMPGEEPNAPYEPSNTNLLEHEEAEMLEEHIPMDELTAQVEVDNQNKRIVLYENKSGQEVYKSIFIKDDNHLKIIDLNDDHVLYEGNL
;
A
#
# COMPACT_ATOMS: atom_id res chain seq x y z
N MET A 1 14.23 20.28 -39.28
CA MET A 1 14.87 21.44 -38.64
C MET A 1 13.85 22.55 -38.43
N LYS A 2 13.15 22.57 -37.29
CA LYS A 2 12.24 23.65 -36.91
C LYS A 2 12.44 23.97 -35.44
N LYS A 3 12.56 25.27 -35.18
CA LYS A 3 13.29 25.89 -34.08
C LYS A 3 12.53 25.78 -32.77
N TRP A 4 13.24 25.32 -31.76
CA TRP A 4 12.92 25.41 -30.34
C TRP A 4 12.95 26.89 -29.94
N TRP A 5 11.89 27.40 -29.31
CA TRP A 5 11.94 28.69 -28.63
C TRP A 5 11.70 28.49 -27.14
N LEU A 6 12.69 28.93 -26.37
CA LEU A 6 12.74 28.94 -24.91
C LEU A 6 11.87 30.09 -24.36
N LEU A 7 11.07 29.75 -23.34
CA LEU A 7 10.58 30.47 -22.14
C LEU A 7 10.69 32.02 -22.04
N PRO A 8 9.79 32.60 -21.22
CA PRO A 8 10.29 33.01 -19.90
C PRO A 8 9.36 32.65 -18.73
N ALA A 9 10.00 32.33 -17.62
CA ALA A 9 9.42 32.24 -16.29
C ALA A 9 8.87 33.59 -15.83
N LEU A 10 7.64 33.58 -15.30
CA LEU A 10 7.05 34.73 -14.61
C LEU A 10 7.04 34.43 -13.11
N ALA A 11 8.07 34.92 -12.41
CA ALA A 11 8.05 35.02 -10.96
C ALA A 11 7.18 36.21 -10.54
N VAL A 12 6.17 35.97 -9.69
CA VAL A 12 5.40 37.04 -9.04
C VAL A 12 5.77 37.07 -7.56
N PHE A 13 6.04 38.29 -7.11
CA PHE A 13 6.68 38.69 -5.86
C PHE A 13 5.85 38.38 -4.61
N LEU A 14 6.54 37.99 -3.54
CA LEU A 14 6.07 38.01 -2.16
C LEU A 14 5.73 39.46 -1.75
N ALA A 15 4.48 39.71 -1.39
CA ALA A 15 4.08 40.94 -0.72
C ALA A 15 4.33 40.80 0.79
N ALA A 16 5.18 41.69 1.29
CA ALA A 16 5.54 41.89 2.68
C ALA A 16 4.58 42.87 3.39
N CYS A 17 4.76 42.95 4.72
CA CYS A 17 4.18 43.88 5.70
C CYS A 17 2.81 43.47 6.28
N GLY A 18 2.59 43.43 7.60
CA GLY A 18 3.44 43.81 8.72
C GLY A 18 2.59 44.29 9.90
N SER A 19 3.05 43.98 11.12
CA SER A 19 2.78 44.63 12.43
C SER A 19 1.33 44.72 12.93
N ASN A 20 1.01 44.71 14.23
CA ASN A 20 1.65 44.36 15.50
C ASN A 20 0.51 44.62 16.50
N GLN A 21 0.13 43.67 17.36
CA GLN A 21 -0.67 43.97 18.55
C GLN A 21 -0.16 43.13 19.72
N GLU A 22 0.41 43.86 20.68
CA GLU A 22 0.95 43.40 21.95
C GLU A 22 -0.14 43.07 22.98
N ALA A 23 0.20 42.07 23.80
CA ALA A 23 -0.07 41.90 25.22
C ALA A 23 -1.50 41.57 25.71
N LYS A 24 -1.60 40.38 26.32
CA LYS A 24 -2.06 40.24 27.72
C LYS A 24 -1.37 39.03 28.40
N PRO A 25 -0.75 39.20 29.58
CA PRO A 25 -0.17 38.13 30.37
C PRO A 25 -1.23 37.56 31.32
N VAL A 26 -1.34 36.23 31.41
CA VAL A 26 -2.09 35.48 32.43
C VAL A 26 -1.23 34.25 32.73
N GLU A 27 -0.43 34.34 33.79
CA GLU A 27 -0.58 33.59 35.06
C GLU A 27 -0.31 32.10 34.89
N ASP A 28 0.95 31.78 35.19
CA ASP A 28 1.48 30.61 35.91
C ASP A 28 0.46 29.50 36.24
N GLU A 29 0.51 28.41 35.48
CA GLU A 29 0.15 27.09 35.99
C GLU A 29 1.42 26.25 36.06
N ASP A 30 1.83 25.99 37.30
CA ASP A 30 2.93 25.11 37.70
C ASP A 30 2.72 23.71 37.11
N ILE A 31 3.39 23.42 35.99
CA ILE A 31 3.63 22.05 35.55
C ILE A 31 4.89 21.57 36.25
N SER A 32 4.70 20.78 37.32
CA SER A 32 5.77 20.02 37.95
C SER A 32 6.28 18.99 36.95
N VAL A 33 7.36 19.35 36.24
CA VAL A 33 8.16 18.44 35.42
C VAL A 33 8.93 17.55 36.39
N ASP A 34 8.51 16.29 36.47
CA ASP A 34 9.23 15.24 37.17
C ASP A 34 10.65 15.12 36.60
N GLU A 35 11.57 15.06 37.53
CA GLU A 35 13.01 15.12 37.38
C GLU A 35 13.51 13.83 36.71
N ILE A 36 14.08 13.94 35.51
CA ILE A 36 14.75 12.83 34.83
C ILE A 36 16.19 12.79 35.36
N GLU A 37 16.45 11.86 36.28
CA GLU A 37 17.81 11.51 36.71
C GLU A 37 18.63 10.94 35.54
N PRO A 38 19.85 11.43 35.29
CA PRO A 38 20.79 10.81 34.37
C PRO A 38 21.66 9.80 35.14
N GLU A 39 21.43 8.50 34.93
CA GLU A 39 22.43 7.50 35.28
C GLU A 39 23.35 7.24 34.08
N GLU A 40 24.62 7.54 34.30
CA GLU A 40 25.73 7.30 33.38
C GLU A 40 26.05 5.81 33.24
N GLU A 41 26.40 5.46 32.00
CA GLU A 41 27.14 4.27 31.58
C GLU A 41 28.41 4.03 32.42
N PRO A 42 28.97 2.78 32.49
CA PRO A 42 29.85 2.38 31.39
C PRO A 42 30.05 0.87 31.12
N ALA A 43 30.54 0.66 29.89
CA ALA A 43 31.59 -0.27 29.47
C ALA A 43 31.19 -1.66 28.91
N GLU A 44 31.37 -1.73 27.59
CA GLU A 44 31.69 -2.90 26.76
C GLU A 44 32.93 -3.68 27.28
N PRO A 45 33.17 -4.92 26.79
CA PRO A 45 34.04 -5.03 25.62
C PRO A 45 33.68 -6.15 24.62
N GLU A 46 33.79 -5.79 23.34
CA GLU A 46 34.55 -6.41 22.23
C GLU A 46 34.57 -7.94 21.95
N VAL A 47 34.86 -8.23 20.67
CA VAL A 47 35.27 -9.50 20.01
C VAL A 47 34.13 -10.21 19.26
N ALA A 48 34.11 -10.42 17.94
CA ALA A 48 34.98 -10.08 16.81
C ALA A 48 34.23 -10.37 15.49
N GLU A 49 34.50 -9.60 14.42
CA GLU A 49 34.33 -10.05 13.01
C GLU A 49 35.61 -10.80 12.56
N PRO A 50 35.86 -11.18 11.29
CA PRO A 50 35.01 -11.51 10.10
C PRO A 50 35.41 -12.86 9.47
N THR A 51 34.58 -13.51 8.63
CA THR A 51 35.05 -14.38 7.51
C THR A 51 33.88 -14.70 6.55
N ASP A 52 33.77 -14.11 5.37
CA ASP A 52 34.40 -14.42 4.06
C ASP A 52 33.84 -15.67 3.33
N THR A 53 33.25 -15.38 2.17
CA THR A 53 33.26 -16.13 0.89
C THR A 53 32.82 -17.59 0.84
N GLU A 54 31.78 -17.86 0.04
CA GLU A 54 31.87 -18.70 -1.17
C GLU A 54 30.83 -18.17 -2.18
N GLU A 55 31.38 -17.54 -3.22
CA GLU A 55 30.76 -17.35 -4.52
C GLU A 55 30.49 -18.74 -5.13
N SER A 56 29.23 -19.05 -5.43
CA SER A 56 28.92 -20.21 -6.29
C SER A 56 27.93 -19.79 -7.35
N SER A 57 28.53 -19.33 -8.44
CA SER A 57 27.96 -19.24 -9.77
C SER A 57 27.81 -20.65 -10.35
N GLU A 58 26.58 -21.09 -10.60
CA GLU A 58 26.32 -22.10 -11.63
C GLU A 58 24.99 -21.77 -12.36
N GLU A 59 25.21 -21.24 -13.57
CA GLU A 59 24.44 -21.32 -14.82
C GLU A 59 22.98 -21.79 -14.81
N ALA A 60 22.13 -20.89 -15.31
CA ALA A 60 21.21 -21.11 -16.44
C ALA A 60 20.67 -22.53 -16.65
N LEU A 61 19.44 -22.75 -16.21
CA LEU A 61 18.47 -23.53 -16.95
C LEU A 61 17.30 -22.61 -17.28
N GLU A 62 17.34 -22.07 -18.49
CA GLU A 62 16.15 -21.58 -19.19
C GLU A 62 15.23 -22.78 -19.44
N GLU A 63 14.43 -23.15 -18.44
CA GLU A 63 13.27 -23.99 -18.68
C GLU A 63 12.18 -23.10 -19.27
N MET A 64 12.11 -23.11 -20.60
CA MET A 64 10.90 -22.72 -21.32
C MET A 64 9.72 -23.45 -20.66
N PRO A 65 8.71 -22.76 -20.08
CA PRO A 65 7.53 -23.45 -19.63
C PRO A 65 6.81 -23.98 -20.87
N GLY A 66 6.79 -25.30 -20.98
CA GLY A 66 6.04 -26.00 -21.99
C GLY A 66 4.58 -25.57 -21.92
N GLU A 67 3.98 -25.40 -23.10
CA GLU A 67 2.54 -25.26 -23.26
C GLU A 67 1.87 -26.53 -22.69
N GLU A 68 1.48 -26.45 -21.42
CA GLU A 68 0.58 -27.40 -20.77
C GLU A 68 -0.85 -27.26 -21.33
N PRO A 69 -1.69 -28.29 -21.18
CA PRO A 69 -2.88 -28.48 -22.00
C PRO A 69 -3.87 -27.34 -21.83
N ASN A 70 -4.53 -26.94 -22.93
CA ASN A 70 -5.69 -26.04 -22.97
C ASN A 70 -6.89 -26.62 -22.20
N ALA A 71 -6.78 -26.77 -20.88
CA ALA A 71 -7.93 -26.91 -20.02
C ALA A 71 -8.72 -25.60 -20.09
N PRO A 72 -10.05 -25.64 -20.27
CA PRO A 72 -10.88 -24.45 -20.17
C PRO A 72 -10.61 -23.73 -18.83
N TYR A 73 -10.28 -22.44 -18.90
CA TYR A 73 -10.18 -21.58 -17.73
C TYR A 73 -11.57 -21.42 -17.13
N GLU A 74 -11.75 -21.87 -15.90
CA GLU A 74 -12.99 -21.72 -15.15
C GLU A 74 -12.69 -20.81 -13.94
N PRO A 75 -13.27 -19.60 -13.88
CA PRO A 75 -13.10 -18.68 -12.76
C PRO A 75 -13.64 -19.33 -11.47
N SER A 76 -12.90 -19.19 -10.36
CA SER A 76 -13.31 -19.75 -9.06
C SER A 76 -13.58 -18.66 -8.03
N ASN A 77 -14.85 -18.26 -7.91
CA ASN A 77 -15.29 -17.23 -6.95
C ASN A 77 -16.44 -17.67 -6.04
N THR A 78 -16.89 -18.93 -6.14
CA THR A 78 -18.16 -19.40 -5.53
C THR A 78 -18.24 -19.12 -4.03
N ASN A 79 -17.13 -19.26 -3.30
CA ASN A 79 -17.11 -19.02 -1.86
C ASN A 79 -17.28 -17.53 -1.49
N LEU A 80 -16.91 -16.60 -2.38
CA LEU A 80 -17.04 -15.17 -2.15
C LEU A 80 -18.46 -14.65 -2.37
N LEU A 81 -19.24 -15.34 -3.20
CA LEU A 81 -20.63 -14.98 -3.49
C LEU A 81 -21.56 -15.14 -2.28
N GLU A 82 -21.11 -15.86 -1.26
CA GLU A 82 -21.86 -16.04 0.00
C GLU A 82 -21.56 -14.93 1.02
N HIS A 83 -20.74 -13.95 0.68
CA HIS A 83 -20.35 -12.86 1.57
C HIS A 83 -21.09 -11.55 1.27
N GLU A 84 -21.14 -10.68 2.27
CA GLU A 84 -21.90 -9.43 2.22
C GLU A 84 -21.36 -8.44 1.19
N GLU A 85 -20.08 -8.50 0.85
CA GLU A 85 -19.49 -7.66 -0.19
C GLU A 85 -19.77 -8.11 -1.63
N ALA A 86 -20.38 -9.28 -1.85
CA ALA A 86 -20.50 -9.89 -3.18
C ALA A 86 -21.21 -8.99 -4.20
N GLU A 87 -22.34 -8.40 -3.83
CA GLU A 87 -23.12 -7.54 -4.74
C GLU A 87 -22.30 -6.32 -5.21
N MET A 88 -21.56 -5.70 -4.29
CA MET A 88 -20.73 -4.54 -4.62
C MET A 88 -19.50 -4.92 -5.43
N LEU A 89 -18.94 -6.11 -5.22
CA LEU A 89 -17.86 -6.62 -6.07
C LEU A 89 -18.36 -6.83 -7.50
N GLU A 90 -19.50 -7.50 -7.70
CA GLU A 90 -20.07 -7.73 -9.04
C GLU A 90 -20.45 -6.43 -9.77
N GLU A 91 -20.83 -5.38 -9.04
CA GLU A 91 -21.13 -4.07 -9.64
C GLU A 91 -19.87 -3.36 -10.19
N HIS A 92 -18.71 -3.55 -9.55
CA HIS A 92 -17.50 -2.78 -9.85
C HIS A 92 -16.44 -3.55 -10.62
N ILE A 93 -16.43 -4.89 -10.54
CA ILE A 93 -15.44 -5.74 -11.22
C ILE A 93 -16.11 -6.94 -11.93
N PRO A 94 -15.56 -7.40 -13.07
CA PRO A 94 -16.11 -8.53 -13.82
C PRO A 94 -15.76 -9.87 -13.15
N MET A 95 -16.43 -10.19 -12.04
CA MET A 95 -16.13 -11.39 -11.24
C MET A 95 -16.21 -12.69 -12.04
N ASP A 96 -17.03 -12.78 -13.09
CA ASP A 96 -17.15 -13.96 -13.95
C ASP A 96 -15.96 -14.16 -14.91
N GLU A 97 -15.03 -13.21 -14.99
CA GLU A 97 -13.80 -13.34 -15.78
C GLU A 97 -12.54 -13.56 -14.95
N LEU A 98 -12.67 -13.50 -13.62
CA LEU A 98 -11.56 -13.41 -12.68
C LEU A 98 -11.49 -14.64 -11.78
N THR A 99 -10.30 -14.98 -11.33
CA THR A 99 -10.09 -15.98 -10.27
C THR A 99 -9.72 -15.26 -8.99
N ALA A 100 -10.44 -15.50 -7.91
CA ALA A 100 -10.13 -14.90 -6.62
C ALA A 100 -9.11 -15.73 -5.84
N GLN A 101 -8.10 -15.03 -5.32
CA GLN A 101 -7.15 -15.52 -4.34
C GLN A 101 -7.40 -14.81 -3.00
N VAL A 102 -7.82 -15.58 -2.00
CA VAL A 102 -8.07 -15.04 -0.66
C VAL A 102 -6.75 -15.01 0.11
N GLU A 103 -6.17 -13.81 0.23
CA GLU A 103 -4.92 -13.58 0.95
C GLU A 103 -5.13 -13.57 2.47
N VAL A 104 -6.23 -12.97 2.90
CA VAL A 104 -6.60 -12.89 4.32
C VAL A 104 -8.09 -13.06 4.43
N ASP A 105 -8.54 -13.94 5.32
CA ASP A 105 -9.90 -13.96 5.82
C ASP A 105 -9.88 -14.30 7.31
N ASN A 106 -10.15 -13.31 8.16
CA ASN A 106 -10.23 -13.48 9.60
C ASN A 106 -11.45 -12.74 10.15
N GLN A 107 -11.56 -12.67 11.48
CA GLN A 107 -12.73 -12.05 12.13
C GLN A 107 -12.88 -10.56 11.83
N ASN A 108 -11.79 -9.85 11.51
CA ASN A 108 -11.81 -8.39 11.35
C ASN A 108 -11.81 -7.95 9.88
N LYS A 109 -11.12 -8.70 9.00
CA LYS A 109 -10.97 -8.29 7.60
C LYS A 109 -10.89 -9.45 6.63
N ARG A 110 -11.28 -9.17 5.39
CA ARG A 110 -11.02 -9.99 4.21
C ARG A 110 -10.21 -9.20 3.19
N ILE A 111 -9.19 -9.82 2.61
CA ILE A 111 -8.40 -9.26 1.51
C ILE A 111 -8.38 -10.31 0.40
N VAL A 112 -8.79 -9.91 -0.79
CA VAL A 112 -8.84 -10.78 -1.97
C VAL A 112 -8.08 -10.12 -3.11
N LEU A 113 -7.25 -10.88 -3.80
CA LEU A 113 -6.63 -10.52 -5.07
C LEU A 113 -7.39 -11.22 -6.19
N TYR A 114 -7.62 -10.53 -7.30
CA TYR A 114 -8.35 -11.08 -8.43
C TYR A 114 -7.42 -11.16 -9.65
N GLU A 115 -7.28 -12.37 -10.15
CA GLU A 115 -6.41 -12.70 -11.27
C GLU A 115 -7.21 -12.80 -12.57
N ASN A 116 -6.65 -12.31 -13.66
CA ASN A 116 -7.19 -12.53 -15.00
C ASN A 116 -6.82 -13.93 -15.53
N LYS A 117 -7.27 -14.25 -16.76
CA LYS A 117 -6.97 -15.53 -17.44
C LYS A 117 -5.48 -15.82 -17.63
N SER A 118 -4.64 -14.79 -17.59
CA SER A 118 -3.18 -14.91 -17.69
C SER A 118 -2.50 -15.09 -16.34
N GLY A 119 -3.26 -15.17 -15.24
CA GLY A 119 -2.73 -15.27 -13.87
C GLY A 119 -2.17 -13.95 -13.34
N GLN A 120 -2.51 -12.81 -13.95
CA GLN A 120 -2.06 -11.50 -13.50
C GLN A 120 -3.09 -10.92 -12.53
N GLU A 121 -2.63 -10.46 -11.37
CA GLU A 121 -3.44 -9.69 -10.42
C GLU A 121 -3.86 -8.36 -11.04
N VAL A 122 -5.17 -8.14 -11.18
CA VAL A 122 -5.72 -6.95 -11.83
C VAL A 122 -6.62 -6.13 -10.90
N TYR A 123 -7.18 -6.75 -9.86
CA TYR A 123 -7.94 -6.05 -8.83
C TYR A 123 -7.58 -6.55 -7.44
N LYS A 124 -7.87 -5.71 -6.44
CA LYS A 124 -7.81 -6.07 -5.03
C LYS A 124 -9.04 -5.55 -4.30
N SER A 125 -9.62 -6.36 -3.42
CA SER A 125 -10.60 -5.90 -2.44
C SER A 125 -10.06 -5.98 -1.03
N ILE A 126 -10.47 -5.02 -0.19
CA ILE A 126 -10.23 -5.00 1.24
C ILE A 126 -11.56 -4.71 1.91
N PHE A 127 -12.04 -5.67 2.68
CA PHE A 127 -13.27 -5.56 3.43
C PHE A 127 -12.98 -5.58 4.93
N ILE A 128 -13.41 -4.53 5.64
CA ILE A 128 -13.31 -4.38 7.09
C ILE A 128 -14.66 -4.74 7.69
N LYS A 129 -14.75 -5.92 8.30
CA LYS A 129 -16.01 -6.56 8.73
C LYS A 129 -16.69 -5.79 9.86
N ASP A 130 -15.90 -5.36 10.84
CA ASP A 130 -16.43 -4.64 12.02
C ASP A 130 -17.04 -3.28 11.63
N ASP A 131 -16.53 -2.65 10.58
CA ASP A 131 -16.98 -1.34 10.08
C ASP A 131 -17.96 -1.46 8.90
N ASN A 132 -18.19 -2.68 8.41
CA ASN A 132 -18.92 -2.95 7.16
C ASN A 132 -18.41 -2.12 5.97
N HIS A 133 -17.10 -1.92 5.88
CA HIS A 133 -16.47 -1.00 4.93
C HIS A 133 -15.67 -1.76 3.87
N LEU A 134 -15.99 -1.53 2.60
CA LEU A 134 -15.35 -2.16 1.45
C LEU A 134 -14.55 -1.13 0.65
N LYS A 135 -13.35 -1.54 0.24
CA LYS A 135 -12.52 -0.84 -0.74
C LYS A 135 -12.17 -1.77 -1.90
N ILE A 136 -12.36 -1.30 -3.13
CA ILE A 136 -12.01 -2.02 -4.37
C ILE A 136 -11.02 -1.18 -5.16
N ILE A 137 -9.91 -1.80 -5.58
CA ILE A 137 -8.77 -1.14 -6.22
C ILE A 137 -8.48 -1.83 -7.56
N ASP A 138 -8.33 -1.03 -8.62
CA ASP A 138 -7.73 -1.44 -9.89
C ASP A 138 -6.21 -1.37 -9.77
N LEU A 139 -5.54 -2.51 -9.97
CA LEU A 139 -4.09 -2.64 -9.82
C LEU A 139 -3.33 -2.24 -11.09
N ASN A 140 -3.98 -2.21 -12.25
CA ASN A 140 -3.35 -1.81 -13.50
C ASN A 140 -3.23 -0.29 -13.60
N ASP A 141 -4.32 0.40 -13.25
CA ASP A 141 -4.43 1.85 -13.34
C ASP A 141 -4.16 2.55 -11.99
N ASP A 142 -3.84 1.79 -10.94
CA ASP A 142 -3.53 2.24 -9.57
C ASP A 142 -4.56 3.24 -9.02
N HIS A 143 -5.84 2.90 -9.13
CA HIS A 143 -6.93 3.75 -8.66
C HIS A 143 -8.01 2.98 -7.91
N VAL A 144 -8.74 3.71 -7.07
CA VAL A 144 -9.85 3.16 -6.27
C VAL A 144 -11.12 3.20 -7.11
N LEU A 145 -11.73 2.03 -7.30
CA LEU A 145 -13.02 1.87 -7.98
C LEU A 145 -14.19 2.15 -7.05
N TYR A 146 -14.05 1.73 -5.78
CA TYR A 146 -15.05 1.90 -4.75
C TYR A 146 -14.41 2.03 -3.36
N GLU A 147 -14.96 2.89 -2.52
CA GLU A 147 -14.63 2.98 -1.10
C GLU A 147 -15.85 3.47 -0.33
N GLY A 148 -16.42 2.62 0.52
CA GLY A 148 -17.63 2.95 1.27
C GLY A 148 -18.17 1.81 2.12
N ASN A 149 -19.24 2.10 2.87
CA ASN A 149 -19.94 1.09 3.65
C ASN A 149 -20.95 0.32 2.79
N LEU A 150 -21.20 -0.94 3.14
CA LEU A 150 -22.28 -1.74 2.59
C LEU A 150 -23.61 -1.46 3.32
#